data_AF-A0A437AIA4-F1
#
_entry.id   AF-A0A437AIA4-F1
#
_cell.length_a   1.000
_cell.length_b   1.000
_cell.length_c   1.000
_cell.angle_alpha   90.00
_cell.angle_beta   90.00
_cell.angle_gamma   90.00
#
_symmetry.space_group_name_H-M   'P 1'
#
loop_
_entity.id
_entity.type
_entity.pdbx_description
1 polymer ?
#
loop_
_entity_poly.entity_id
_entity_poly.type
_entity_poly.pdbx_seq_one_letter_code
_entity_poly.pdbx_strand_id
1 'polypeptide(L)'
;MNYFKRNEFNKNENNFFIQNKDYVKLVHYKTKKYLRGEVPKESKGKFFSLELKNTEENTDDNDFFQIFFDGEYLQSRNTVFTLKHVTSGKELGVKLDKQTVSISSESNISTRKFYIKDCFNDQYFKDNLKNEKVKEKTLFYPSLSFFDRFIEYHQKKENFKLRKKLPINKINEELSRGG
;
A
#
# COMPACT_ATOMS: atom_id res chain seq x y z
N MET A 1 6.40 19.00 -28.87
CA MET A 1 7.13 18.53 -27.67
C MET A 1 6.62 19.34 -26.50
N ASN A 2 5.55 18.88 -25.84
CA ASN A 2 4.86 19.65 -24.81
C ASN A 2 5.40 19.25 -23.45
N TYR A 3 6.28 20.09 -22.91
CA TYR A 3 6.68 20.05 -21.51
C TYR A 3 5.48 20.51 -20.69
N PHE A 4 4.92 19.62 -19.86
CA PHE A 4 3.96 20.04 -18.84
C PHE A 4 4.68 20.97 -17.85
N LYS A 5 4.47 22.27 -18.05
CA LYS A 5 4.79 23.32 -17.09
C LYS A 5 3.99 23.02 -15.82
N ARG A 6 4.68 22.66 -14.73
CA ARG A 6 4.07 22.64 -13.40
C ARG A 6 3.55 24.05 -13.13
N ASN A 7 2.27 24.16 -12.82
CA ASN A 7 1.69 25.39 -12.28
C ASN A 7 2.51 25.84 -11.06
N GLU A 8 2.82 27.13 -11.03
CA GLU A 8 3.48 27.83 -9.92
C GLU A 8 2.62 27.76 -8.66
N PHE A 9 2.72 26.66 -7.91
CA PHE A 9 2.23 26.60 -6.54
C PHE A 9 3.41 26.87 -5.62
N ASN A 10 3.35 28.04 -4.98
CA ASN A 10 4.08 28.51 -3.79
C ASN A 10 5.50 27.97 -3.53
N LYS A 11 6.43 28.90 -3.30
CA LYS A 11 7.74 28.67 -2.64
C LYS A 11 7.54 28.20 -1.18
N ASN A 12 6.89 27.06 -0.98
CA ASN A 12 6.82 26.41 0.32
C ASN A 12 8.07 25.54 0.47
N GLU A 13 8.81 25.78 1.54
CA GLU A 13 10.07 25.13 1.91
C GLU A 13 9.95 23.60 2.10
N ASN A 14 8.73 23.04 1.98
CA ASN A 14 8.38 21.66 2.30
C ASN A 14 7.86 20.83 1.11
N ASN A 15 8.21 21.18 -0.14
CA ASN A 15 7.87 20.37 -1.33
C ASN A 15 8.51 18.97 -1.37
N PHE A 16 9.24 18.59 -0.32
CA PHE A 16 9.95 17.32 -0.21
C PHE A 16 9.14 16.21 0.46
N PHE A 17 8.07 16.55 1.18
CA PHE A 17 7.24 15.58 1.91
C PHE A 17 6.02 15.18 1.09
N ILE A 18 5.63 13.91 1.21
CA ILE A 18 4.41 13.39 0.57
C ILE A 18 3.19 13.96 1.30
N GLN A 19 2.35 14.69 0.56
CA GLN A 19 1.11 15.27 1.03
C GLN A 19 -0.10 14.40 0.68
N ASN A 20 -1.20 14.66 1.37
CA ASN A 20 -2.46 14.01 1.04
C ASN A 20 -2.89 14.39 -0.39
N LYS A 21 -3.36 13.41 -1.16
CA LYS A 21 -3.76 13.51 -2.58
C LYS A 21 -2.60 13.66 -3.57
N ASP A 22 -1.36 13.52 -3.14
CA ASP A 22 -0.21 13.47 -4.05
C ASP A 22 -0.27 12.27 -5.00
N TYR A 23 0.26 12.46 -6.20
CA TYR A 23 0.48 11.40 -7.16
C TYR A 23 1.85 10.77 -6.92
N VAL A 24 1.85 9.47 -6.64
CA VAL A 24 3.05 8.69 -6.30
C VAL A 24 3.22 7.51 -7.25
N LYS A 25 4.49 7.13 -7.46
CA LYS A 25 4.88 5.84 -8.05
C LYS A 25 5.53 4.99 -6.97
N LEU A 26 5.15 3.72 -6.90
CA LEU A 26 5.76 2.77 -5.97
C LEU A 26 6.94 2.08 -6.67
N VAL A 27 8.16 2.51 -6.35
CA VAL A 27 9.39 1.96 -6.94
C VAL A 27 10.03 0.98 -5.97
N HIS A 28 10.27 -0.25 -6.44
CA HIS A 28 11.01 -1.24 -5.68
C HIS A 28 12.51 -0.86 -5.62
N TYR A 29 13.00 -0.61 -4.41
CA TYR A 29 14.33 -0.04 -4.17
C TYR A 29 15.48 -0.81 -4.84
N LYS A 30 15.46 -2.16 -4.78
CA LYS A 30 16.55 -2.99 -5.30
C LYS A 30 16.52 -3.12 -6.82
N THR A 31 15.35 -3.43 -7.39
CA THR A 31 15.24 -3.74 -8.83
C THR A 31 15.00 -2.51 -9.68
N LYS A 32 14.73 -1.35 -9.08
CA LYS A 32 14.34 -0.12 -9.78
C LYS A 32 13.16 -0.35 -10.72
N LYS A 33 12.27 -1.28 -10.37
CA LYS A 33 11.02 -1.51 -11.09
C LYS A 33 9.89 -0.84 -10.33
N TYR A 34 8.94 -0.23 -11.02
CA TYR A 34 7.79 0.36 -10.39
C TYR A 34 6.54 -0.49 -10.61
N LEU A 35 5.59 -0.34 -9.68
CA LEU A 35 4.31 -1.01 -9.73
C LEU A 35 3.40 -0.33 -10.76
N ARG A 36 2.92 -1.10 -11.73
CA ARG A 36 1.95 -0.64 -12.74
C ARG A 36 0.64 -1.39 -12.59
N GLY A 37 -0.46 -0.66 -12.76
CA GLY A 37 -1.80 -1.21 -12.75
C GLY A 37 -2.45 -1.17 -14.13
N GLU A 38 -2.86 -2.30 -14.68
CA GLU A 38 -3.69 -2.30 -15.89
C GLU A 38 -5.10 -2.76 -15.55
N VAL A 39 -6.06 -1.85 -15.71
CA VAL A 39 -7.46 -2.12 -15.43
C VAL A 39 -8.26 -1.83 -16.70
N PRO A 40 -8.72 -2.85 -17.43
CA PRO A 40 -9.55 -2.65 -18.60
C PRO A 40 -10.82 -1.87 -18.23
N LYS A 41 -11.20 -0.90 -19.06
CA LYS A 41 -12.33 0.02 -18.81
C LYS A 41 -13.66 -0.72 -18.58
N GLU A 42 -13.87 -1.84 -19.24
CA GLU A 42 -15.14 -2.60 -19.21
C GLU A 42 -15.12 -3.82 -18.27
N SER A 43 -14.10 -3.93 -17.43
CA SER A 43 -13.92 -5.13 -16.62
C SER A 43 -14.90 -5.21 -15.44
N LYS A 44 -15.67 -6.30 -15.39
CA LYS A 44 -16.54 -6.68 -14.25
C LYS A 44 -15.78 -7.37 -13.11
N GLY A 45 -14.46 -7.53 -13.27
CA GLY A 45 -13.59 -8.16 -12.29
C GLY A 45 -13.51 -7.39 -10.98
N LYS A 46 -13.31 -8.12 -9.88
CA LYS A 46 -13.08 -7.53 -8.54
C LYS A 46 -11.61 -7.23 -8.27
N PHE A 47 -10.71 -7.97 -8.92
CA PHE A 47 -9.28 -7.91 -8.71
C PHE A 47 -8.56 -7.89 -10.05
N PHE A 48 -7.57 -7.00 -10.14
CA PHE A 48 -6.77 -6.76 -11.33
C PHE A 48 -5.30 -6.96 -10.97
N SER A 49 -4.58 -7.65 -11.85
CA SER A 49 -3.16 -7.91 -11.68
C SER A 49 -2.35 -6.62 -11.71
N LEU A 50 -1.22 -6.68 -11.04
CA LEU A 50 -0.21 -5.65 -11.05
C LEU A 50 1.02 -6.18 -11.79
N GLU A 51 1.71 -5.29 -12.48
CA GLU A 51 2.95 -5.59 -13.16
C GLU A 51 4.11 -4.81 -12.57
N LEU A 52 5.33 -5.32 -12.76
CA LEU A 52 6.56 -4.61 -12.44
C LEU A 52 7.23 -4.15 -13.73
N LYS A 53 7.28 -2.85 -13.95
CA LYS A 53 7.87 -2.21 -15.13
C LYS A 53 9.21 -1.58 -14.83
N ASN A 54 10.11 -1.54 -15.80
CA ASN A 54 11.41 -0.89 -15.65
C ASN A 54 11.24 0.64 -15.61
N THR A 55 12.02 1.34 -14.79
CA THR A 55 11.96 2.82 -14.70
C THR A 55 12.41 3.55 -15.95
N GLU A 56 13.07 2.87 -16.88
CA GLU A 56 13.60 3.44 -18.13
C GLU A 56 12.60 3.35 -19.30
N GLU A 57 11.50 2.60 -19.13
CA GLU A 57 10.45 2.48 -20.15
C GLU A 57 9.53 3.72 -20.18
N ASN A 58 8.79 3.89 -21.28
CA ASN A 58 7.81 4.97 -21.42
C ASN A 58 6.79 4.92 -20.29
N THR A 59 6.80 5.99 -19.49
CA THR A 59 5.86 6.14 -18.39
C THR A 59 4.51 6.69 -18.86
N ASP A 60 3.42 6.19 -18.29
CA ASP A 60 2.08 6.73 -18.52
C ASP A 60 1.24 6.77 -17.22
N ASP A 61 0.00 7.23 -17.33
CA ASP A 61 -0.89 7.46 -16.19
C ASP A 61 -1.24 6.17 -15.40
N ASN A 62 -1.07 4.99 -16.00
CA ASN A 62 -1.29 3.70 -15.32
C ASN A 62 -0.17 3.33 -14.33
N ASP A 63 0.90 4.11 -14.31
CA ASP A 63 1.99 3.95 -13.35
C ASP A 63 1.70 4.66 -12.02
N PHE A 64 0.71 5.55 -11.99
CA PHE A 64 0.48 6.46 -10.90
C PHE A 64 -0.66 6.02 -9.98
N PHE A 65 -0.44 6.25 -8.70
CA PHE A 65 -1.44 6.13 -7.66
C PHE A 65 -1.58 7.48 -6.98
N GLN A 66 -2.80 7.84 -6.63
CA GLN A 66 -3.07 8.96 -5.74
C GLN A 66 -3.15 8.43 -4.30
N ILE A 67 -2.38 9.02 -3.40
CA ILE A 67 -2.35 8.63 -2.00
C ILE A 67 -3.40 9.40 -1.19
N PHE A 68 -4.13 8.72 -0.31
CA PHE A 68 -5.14 9.33 0.56
C PHE A 68 -4.89 8.97 2.01
N PHE A 69 -4.88 9.96 2.89
CA PHE A 69 -4.77 9.78 4.35
C PHE A 69 -5.30 10.99 5.12
N ASP A 70 -5.45 10.82 6.42
CA ASP A 70 -5.80 11.91 7.34
C ASP A 70 -4.54 12.62 7.81
N GLY A 71 -4.49 13.95 7.66
CA GLY A 71 -3.34 14.79 8.02
C GLY A 71 -2.72 15.53 6.83
N GLU A 72 -1.71 16.34 7.11
CA GLU A 72 -1.02 17.17 6.10
C GLU A 72 0.08 16.39 5.36
N TYR A 73 0.92 15.67 6.11
CA TYR A 73 2.07 14.91 5.59
C TYR A 73 2.03 13.45 6.01
N LEU A 74 2.54 12.57 5.14
CA LEU A 74 2.63 11.14 5.40
C LEU A 74 3.69 10.83 6.47
N GLN A 75 3.30 10.16 7.54
CA GLN A 75 4.20 9.77 8.63
C GLN A 75 4.33 8.25 8.74
N SER A 76 5.55 7.78 9.01
CA SER A 76 5.75 6.36 9.30
C SER A 76 5.09 5.95 10.62
N ARG A 77 4.58 4.72 10.67
CA ARG A 77 3.91 4.04 11.79
C ARG A 77 2.60 4.66 12.30
N ASN A 78 2.36 5.94 12.06
CA ASN A 78 1.21 6.67 12.58
C ASN A 78 0.15 6.97 11.52
N THR A 79 0.53 7.09 10.25
CA THR A 79 -0.43 7.38 9.18
C THR A 79 -0.90 6.09 8.52
N VAL A 80 -2.21 5.88 8.54
CA VAL A 80 -2.89 4.88 7.70
C VAL A 80 -3.32 5.58 6.41
N PHE A 81 -3.03 4.97 5.28
CA PHE A 81 -3.33 5.53 3.96
C PHE A 81 -3.95 4.50 3.01
N THR A 82 -4.61 4.98 1.96
CA THR A 82 -5.04 4.19 0.81
C THR A 82 -4.37 4.71 -0.47
N LEU A 83 -4.36 3.89 -1.52
CA LEU A 83 -3.75 4.21 -2.81
C LEU A 83 -4.78 3.97 -3.91
N LYS A 84 -5.21 5.03 -4.58
CA LYS A 84 -6.16 4.97 -5.69
C LYS A 84 -5.41 5.02 -7.02
N HIS A 85 -5.55 3.99 -7.84
CA HIS A 85 -4.99 3.94 -9.17
C HIS A 85 -5.63 5.03 -10.06
N VAL A 86 -4.81 5.91 -10.65
CA VAL A 86 -5.27 7.17 -11.25
C VAL A 86 -6.24 6.95 -12.41
N THR A 87 -5.89 6.09 -13.36
CA THR A 87 -6.71 5.90 -14.58
C THR A 87 -8.01 5.15 -14.32
N SER A 88 -7.98 4.19 -13.38
CA SER A 88 -9.11 3.30 -13.14
C SER A 88 -10.04 3.76 -12.01
N GLY A 89 -9.56 4.65 -11.14
CA GLY A 89 -10.22 5.07 -9.90
C GLY A 89 -10.37 3.97 -8.84
N LYS A 90 -9.83 2.77 -9.06
CA LYS A 90 -9.87 1.64 -8.13
C LYS A 90 -8.70 1.70 -7.15
N GLU A 91 -8.74 0.93 -6.07
CA GLU A 91 -7.74 1.04 -4.99
C GLU A 91 -6.78 -0.15 -4.98
N LEU A 92 -5.53 0.07 -4.58
CA LEU A 92 -4.60 -0.99 -4.25
C LEU A 92 -5.12 -1.75 -3.02
N GLY A 93 -5.05 -3.07 -3.03
CA GLY A 93 -5.45 -3.89 -1.91
C GLY A 93 -4.78 -5.26 -1.91
N VAL A 94 -4.83 -5.91 -0.76
CA VAL A 94 -4.35 -7.28 -0.58
C VAL A 94 -5.55 -8.23 -0.63
N LYS A 95 -5.47 -9.30 -1.41
CA LYS A 95 -6.53 -10.32 -1.42
C LYS A 95 -6.67 -10.98 -0.06
N LEU A 96 -7.78 -11.69 0.16
CA LEU A 96 -8.05 -12.40 1.41
C LEU A 96 -7.02 -13.50 1.73
N ASP A 97 -6.26 -13.96 0.73
CA ASP A 97 -5.09 -14.84 0.92
C ASP A 97 -3.92 -14.18 1.66
N LYS A 98 -3.98 -12.86 1.87
CA LYS A 98 -2.98 -11.99 2.52
C LYS A 98 -1.59 -11.99 1.88
N GLN A 99 -1.47 -12.52 0.68
CA GLN A 99 -0.19 -12.67 -0.03
C GLN A 99 -0.21 -11.97 -1.38
N THR A 100 -1.39 -11.90 -2.01
CA THR A 100 -1.52 -11.33 -3.35
C THR A 100 -1.93 -9.87 -3.26
N VAL A 101 -1.10 -8.98 -3.80
CA VAL A 101 -1.45 -7.56 -4.00
C VAL A 101 -2.12 -7.39 -5.36
N SER A 102 -3.17 -6.58 -5.44
CA SER A 102 -3.93 -6.32 -6.66
C SER A 102 -4.60 -4.96 -6.62
N ILE A 103 -5.04 -4.46 -7.77
CA ILE A 103 -6.02 -3.36 -7.80
C ILE A 103 -7.41 -3.97 -7.60
N SER A 104 -8.19 -3.39 -6.69
CA SER A 104 -9.45 -3.94 -6.23
C SER A 104 -10.61 -2.94 -6.41
N SER A 105 -11.76 -3.47 -6.81
CA SER A 105 -13.06 -2.77 -6.75
C SER A 105 -13.95 -3.20 -5.57
N GLU A 106 -13.51 -4.15 -4.74
CA GLU A 106 -14.30 -4.66 -3.59
C GLU A 106 -14.57 -3.65 -2.47
N SER A 107 -15.78 -3.60 -1.92
CA SER A 107 -16.11 -2.70 -0.81
C SER A 107 -15.36 -2.95 0.52
N ASN A 108 -14.56 -4.02 0.66
CA ASN A 108 -13.86 -4.30 1.92
C ASN A 108 -12.71 -3.31 2.17
N ILE A 109 -12.99 -2.31 3.00
CA ILE A 109 -12.07 -1.21 3.31
C ILE A 109 -10.81 -1.71 4.03
N SER A 110 -10.89 -2.79 4.82
CA SER A 110 -9.77 -3.23 5.66
C SER A 110 -8.56 -3.74 4.88
N THR A 111 -8.76 -4.29 3.67
CA THR A 111 -7.69 -4.86 2.84
C THR A 111 -6.94 -3.83 1.99
N ARG A 112 -7.32 -2.56 2.10
CA ARG A 112 -6.83 -1.43 1.29
C ARG A 112 -6.10 -0.37 2.10
N LYS A 113 -6.01 -0.60 3.40
CA LYS A 113 -5.32 0.26 4.35
C LYS A 113 -3.88 -0.19 4.50
N PHE A 114 -2.97 0.75 4.28
CA PHE A 114 -1.54 0.54 4.40
C PHE A 114 -0.96 1.52 5.43
N TYR A 115 0.21 1.19 5.95
CA TYR A 115 1.02 2.10 6.77
C TYR A 115 2.49 1.85 6.46
N ILE A 116 3.33 2.87 6.64
CA ILE A 116 4.78 2.71 6.48
C ILE A 116 5.34 2.15 7.77
N LYS A 117 5.86 0.93 7.72
CA LYS A 117 6.46 0.26 8.89
C LYS A 117 7.79 0.90 9.27
N ASP A 118 8.67 1.01 8.28
CA ASP A 118 10.04 1.49 8.41
C ASP A 118 10.31 2.48 7.27
N CYS A 119 11.01 3.58 7.56
CA CYS A 119 11.33 4.63 6.60
C CYS A 119 12.81 4.95 6.69
N PHE A 120 13.51 4.85 5.56
CA PHE A 120 14.93 5.19 5.44
C PHE A 120 15.07 6.23 4.34
N ASN A 121 15.28 7.50 4.71
CA ASN A 121 15.42 8.62 3.79
C ASN A 121 16.67 9.48 4.08
N ASP A 122 17.61 8.97 4.87
CA ASP A 122 18.84 9.67 5.25
C ASP A 122 19.65 10.18 4.07
N GLN A 123 19.79 9.36 3.02
CA GLN A 123 20.54 9.77 1.83
C GLN A 123 19.85 10.92 1.11
N TYR A 124 18.52 10.85 0.97
CA TYR A 124 17.74 11.92 0.36
C TYR A 124 17.87 13.24 1.12
N PHE A 125 17.82 13.22 2.45
CA PHE A 125 17.99 14.42 3.25
C PHE A 125 19.42 14.98 3.18
N LYS A 126 20.44 14.13 3.21
CA LYS A 126 21.84 14.57 3.03
C LYS A 126 22.05 15.27 1.69
N ASP A 127 21.43 14.77 0.64
CA ASP A 127 21.60 15.28 -0.72
C ASP A 127 20.80 16.58 -0.96
N ASN A 128 19.67 16.78 -0.28
CA ASN A 128 18.72 17.85 -0.58
C ASN A 128 18.59 18.93 0.52
N LEU A 129 18.88 18.63 1.79
CA LEU A 129 18.85 19.58 2.90
C LEU A 129 20.29 19.93 3.30
N LYS A 130 20.91 20.84 2.54
CA LYS A 130 22.23 21.37 2.89
C LYS A 130 22.13 22.15 4.21
N ASN A 131 22.68 21.59 5.28
CA ASN A 131 22.99 22.21 6.58
C ASN A 131 22.07 21.92 7.79
N GLU A 132 21.06 21.07 7.70
CA GLU A 132 20.36 20.60 8.91
C GLU A 132 20.89 19.24 9.34
N LYS A 133 21.44 19.15 10.56
CA LYS A 133 21.70 17.84 11.19
C LYS A 133 20.35 17.14 11.33
N VAL A 134 20.10 16.15 10.45
CA VAL A 134 18.92 15.28 10.52
C VAL A 134 18.90 14.65 11.91
N LYS A 135 18.02 15.13 12.79
CA LYS A 135 17.79 14.47 14.07
C LYS A 135 16.99 13.22 13.77
N GLU A 136 17.63 12.06 13.91
CA GLU A 136 16.96 10.78 13.83
C GLU A 136 15.81 10.77 14.85
N LYS A 137 14.57 10.76 14.36
CA LYS A 137 13.37 10.71 15.21
C LYS A 137 12.79 9.32 15.13
N THR A 138 12.97 8.53 16.19
CA THR A 138 12.27 7.25 16.31
C THR A 138 10.80 7.50 16.58
N LEU A 139 9.93 7.23 15.59
CA LEU A 139 8.49 7.19 15.80
C LEU A 139 8.11 5.82 16.38
N PHE A 140 7.41 5.82 17.51
CA PHE A 140 6.87 4.60 18.11
C PHE A 140 5.49 4.29 17.51
N TYR A 141 5.12 3.02 17.47
CA TYR A 141 3.74 2.65 17.16
C TYR A 141 2.78 3.27 18.19
N PRO A 142 1.57 3.67 17.77
CA PRO A 142 0.53 4.06 18.71
C PRO A 142 0.34 2.95 19.75
N SER A 143 0.45 3.28 21.03
CA SER A 143 0.21 2.33 22.10
C SER A 143 -1.27 1.97 22.12
N LEU A 144 -1.58 0.69 21.91
CA LEU A 144 -2.95 0.20 22.04
C LEU A 144 -3.43 0.35 23.48
N SER A 145 -4.70 0.75 23.65
CA SER A 145 -5.33 0.76 24.97
C SER A 145 -5.40 -0.65 25.55
N PHE A 146 -5.68 -0.78 26.85
CA PHE A 146 -5.92 -2.08 27.45
C PHE A 146 -7.05 -2.84 26.73
N PHE A 147 -8.16 -2.16 26.44
CA PHE A 147 -9.32 -2.77 25.78
C PHE A 147 -9.00 -3.19 24.34
N ASP A 148 -8.26 -2.38 23.58
CA ASP A 148 -7.86 -2.75 22.22
C ASP A 148 -6.97 -4.00 22.22
N ARG A 149 -6.02 -4.08 23.16
CA ARG A 149 -5.18 -5.27 23.35
C ARG A 149 -6.00 -6.49 23.74
N PHE A 150 -6.98 -6.33 24.63
CA PHE A 150 -7.88 -7.39 25.04
C PHE A 150 -8.72 -7.91 23.87
N ILE A 151 -9.34 -7.02 23.10
CA ILE A 151 -10.14 -7.35 21.91
C ILE A 151 -9.27 -8.09 20.89
N GLU A 152 -8.08 -7.56 20.56
CA GLU A 152 -7.17 -8.16 19.60
C GLU A 152 -6.74 -9.58 20.02
N TYR A 153 -6.44 -9.77 21.31
CA TYR A 153 -6.07 -11.08 21.87
C TYR A 153 -7.18 -12.12 21.68
N HIS A 154 -8.43 -11.76 21.98
CA HIS A 154 -9.57 -12.66 21.82
C HIS A 154 -9.90 -12.94 20.36
N GLN A 155 -9.84 -11.94 19.48
CA GLN A 155 -10.00 -12.12 18.04
C GLN A 155 -8.94 -13.08 17.47
N LYS A 156 -7.68 -12.98 17.90
CA LYS A 156 -6.61 -13.90 17.50
C LYS A 156 -6.88 -15.33 17.99
N LYS A 157 -7.33 -15.50 19.24
CA LYS A 157 -7.68 -16.83 19.78
C LYS A 157 -8.81 -17.50 19.01
N GLU A 158 -9.89 -16.77 18.70
CA GLU A 158 -11.02 -17.30 17.95
C GLU A 158 -10.61 -17.68 16.52
N ASN A 159 -9.83 -16.83 15.83
CA ASN A 159 -9.26 -17.16 14.52
C ASN A 159 -8.34 -18.40 14.55
N PHE A 160 -7.59 -18.59 15.63
CA PHE A 160 -6.74 -19.77 15.81
C PHE A 160 -7.56 -21.06 16.04
N LYS A 161 -8.66 -20.97 16.79
CA LYS A 161 -9.60 -22.09 16.97
C LYS A 161 -10.31 -22.45 15.66
N LEU A 162 -10.71 -21.45 14.86
CA LEU A 162 -11.35 -21.66 13.55
C LEU A 162 -10.40 -22.32 12.55
N ARG A 163 -9.11 -21.95 12.53
CA ARG A 163 -8.10 -22.61 11.68
C ARG A 163 -7.87 -24.07 12.05
N LYS A 164 -8.03 -24.46 13.32
CA LYS A 164 -7.95 -25.86 13.77
C LYS A 164 -9.23 -26.67 13.49
N LYS A 165 -10.35 -26.01 13.19
CA LYS A 165 -11.65 -26.66 12.90
C LYS A 165 -11.93 -26.84 11.40
N LEU A 166 -11.07 -26.35 10.50
CA LEU A 166 -11.11 -26.73 9.09
C LEU A 166 -10.67 -28.20 8.98
N PRO A 167 -11.55 -29.13 8.57
CA PRO A 167 -11.34 -30.54 8.80
C PRO A 167 -10.40 -31.14 7.77
N ILE A 168 -9.60 -32.09 8.25
CA ILE A 168 -8.85 -33.10 7.48
C ILE A 168 -9.80 -33.98 6.61
N ASN A 169 -11.12 -33.77 6.68
CA ASN A 169 -12.15 -34.61 6.04
C ASN A 169 -12.45 -34.28 4.57
N LYS A 170 -11.52 -33.70 3.80
CA LYS A 170 -11.62 -33.71 2.32
C LYS A 170 -10.58 -34.59 1.61
N ILE A 171 -9.69 -35.24 2.36
CA ILE A 171 -8.68 -36.13 1.77
C ILE A 171 -9.14 -37.61 1.81
N ASN A 172 -10.03 -37.98 2.74
CA ASN A 172 -10.45 -39.37 2.91
C ASN A 172 -11.70 -39.79 2.11
N GLU A 173 -12.49 -38.85 1.55
CA GLU A 173 -13.66 -39.19 0.71
C GLU A 173 -13.31 -39.45 -0.76
N GLU A 174 -12.16 -38.97 -1.26
CA GLU A 174 -11.70 -39.28 -2.61
C GLU A 174 -10.98 -40.64 -2.69
N LEU A 175 -10.46 -41.15 -1.57
CA LEU A 175 -9.81 -42.46 -1.48
C LEU A 175 -10.79 -43.63 -1.27
N SER A 176 -12.04 -43.37 -0.84
CA SER A 176 -13.07 -44.39 -0.63
C SER A 176 -14.05 -44.54 -1.80
N ARG A 177 -13.90 -43.75 -2.88
CA ARG A 177 -14.72 -43.82 -4.09
C ARG A 177 -13.99 -44.38 -5.31
N GLY A 178 -12.75 -44.82 -5.14
CA GLY A 178 -11.89 -45.39 -6.18
C GLY A 178 -11.32 -46.76 -5.82
N GLY A 179 -12.12 -47.63 -5.19
CA GLY A 179 -11.80 -49.03 -4.90
C GLY A 179 -12.94 -49.93 -5.32
#